data_AF-A0A2V9T1P2-F1
#
_entry.id   AF-A0A2V9T1P2-F1
#
_cell.length_a   1.000
_cell.length_b   1.000
_cell.length_c   1.000
_cell.angle_alpha   90.00
_cell.angle_beta   90.00
_cell.angle_gamma   90.00
#
_symmetry.space_group_name_H-M   'P 1'
#
loop_
_entity.id
_entity.type
_entity.pdbx_description
1 polymer ?
#
loop_
_entity_poly.entity_id
_entity_poly.type
_entity_poly.pdbx_seq_one_letter_code
_entity_poly.pdbx_strand_id
1 'polypeptide(L)'
;MSEILPPAPSTYRDYRPMEVYVVRPPKPRYALHALLFIATIFTTLVVGARMEFNFLHNLPVFSLNDDALPLFPVRWALAQHSRLLLGIPFASALMLILLAHEMGHYLCCRYYGVYATLPFFIPAPTLIGTLGAFIRIRSPIRSRTALFDIGIAGPIAGFLVALAVLVVAMPHSKVITATSVNSDIQLGYPLIFRLIWAVVPSATLHSSRTLHSIYFPPTVIAAWVGMFATALNLLPGGQLDGGHIVFALAPRAHRIISRLTILALIPMAIYFWVGWLVWAILLRISGMRHPMVAEWPGVSGGRRWLAVFALLMLILTLTPGPFAHSSLLQVLREVRSGQ
;
A
#
# COMPACT_ATOMS: atom_id res chain seq x y z
N MET A 1 -0.56 80.21 -37.58
CA MET A 1 0.46 79.35 -36.94
C MET A 1 -0.19 78.00 -36.70
N SER A 2 0.12 77.02 -37.54
CA SER A 2 -0.38 75.65 -37.43
C SER A 2 0.55 74.85 -36.50
N GLU A 3 0.00 74.36 -35.40
CA GLU A 3 0.70 73.56 -34.40
C GLU A 3 1.08 72.20 -35.01
N ILE A 4 2.38 71.91 -35.07
CA ILE A 4 2.89 70.62 -35.56
C ILE A 4 2.87 69.66 -34.36
N LEU A 5 1.89 68.77 -34.32
CA LEU A 5 1.89 67.64 -33.37
C LEU A 5 3.09 66.72 -33.68
N PRO A 6 3.83 66.25 -32.66
CA PRO A 6 4.93 65.31 -32.88
C PRO A 6 4.41 63.98 -33.43
N PRO A 7 5.18 63.28 -34.29
CA PRO A 7 4.77 62.00 -34.83
C PRO A 7 4.59 60.99 -33.70
N ALA A 8 3.47 60.26 -33.71
CA ALA A 8 3.20 59.20 -32.75
C ALA A 8 4.37 58.20 -32.72
N PRO A 9 4.83 57.74 -31.53
CA PRO A 9 5.94 56.81 -31.46
C PRO A 9 5.57 55.51 -32.17
N SER A 10 6.38 55.09 -33.14
CA SER A 10 6.19 53.89 -33.97
C SER A 10 6.39 52.57 -33.20
N THR A 11 6.29 52.58 -31.88
CA THR A 11 6.37 51.35 -31.08
C THR A 11 5.03 50.63 -31.10
N TYR A 12 4.61 50.15 -32.27
CA TYR A 12 3.92 48.88 -32.33
C TYR A 12 4.93 47.83 -31.87
N ARG A 13 5.10 47.70 -30.55
CA ARG A 13 5.65 46.48 -29.99
C ARG A 13 4.68 45.41 -30.46
N ASP A 14 5.09 44.66 -31.48
CA ASP A 14 4.50 43.38 -31.81
C ASP A 14 4.34 42.63 -30.50
N TYR A 15 3.10 42.58 -30.00
CA TYR A 15 2.73 41.66 -28.94
C TYR A 15 2.90 40.30 -29.57
N ARG A 16 4.13 39.75 -29.50
CA ARG A 16 4.34 38.33 -29.77
C ARG A 16 3.38 37.63 -28.81
N PRO A 17 2.37 36.90 -29.30
CA PRO A 17 1.49 36.17 -28.41
C PRO A 17 2.40 35.32 -27.52
N MET A 18 2.26 35.47 -26.21
CA MET A 18 3.05 34.68 -25.26
C MET A 18 2.90 33.22 -25.67
N GLU A 19 4.03 32.54 -25.90
CA GLU A 19 4.03 31.12 -26.21
C GLU A 19 3.42 30.36 -25.02
N VAL A 20 2.12 30.08 -25.10
CA VAL A 20 1.44 29.22 -24.14
C VAL A 20 1.84 27.80 -24.50
N TYR A 21 2.80 27.24 -23.78
CA TYR A 21 3.12 25.82 -23.87
C TYR A 21 1.92 25.00 -23.37
N VAL A 22 1.04 24.64 -24.30
CA VAL A 22 -0.06 23.70 -24.04
C VAL A 22 0.55 22.29 -24.00
N VAL A 23 0.89 21.83 -22.79
CA VAL A 23 1.31 20.44 -22.57
C VAL A 23 0.16 19.52 -22.97
N ARG A 24 0.27 18.90 -24.14
CA ARG A 24 -0.71 17.91 -24.59
C ARG A 24 -0.64 16.70 -23.66
N PRO A 25 -1.75 16.24 -23.07
CA PRO A 25 -1.74 15.03 -22.27
C PRO A 25 -1.24 13.86 -23.13
N PRO A 26 -0.28 13.05 -22.65
CA PRO A 26 0.19 11.91 -23.43
C PRO A 26 -0.97 10.93 -23.66
N LYS A 27 -1.03 10.33 -24.86
CA LYS A 27 -2.07 9.35 -25.21
C LYS A 27 -2.17 8.28 -24.11
N PRO A 28 -3.37 8.05 -23.54
CA PRO A 28 -3.55 7.06 -22.49
C PRO A 28 -3.30 5.65 -23.05
N ARG A 29 -2.44 4.87 -22.37
CA ARG A 29 -2.10 3.50 -22.75
C ARG A 29 -3.05 2.51 -22.07
N TYR A 30 -4.34 2.59 -22.35
CA TYR A 30 -5.36 1.75 -21.69
C TYR A 30 -5.06 0.26 -21.79
N ALA A 31 -4.53 -0.20 -22.93
CA ALA A 31 -4.13 -1.60 -23.13
C ALA A 31 -3.06 -2.06 -22.12
N LEU A 32 -2.09 -1.21 -21.78
CA LEU A 32 -1.06 -1.55 -20.79
C LEU A 32 -1.66 -1.67 -19.38
N HIS A 33 -2.55 -0.75 -19.02
CA HIS A 33 -3.25 -0.80 -17.73
C HIS A 33 -4.10 -2.08 -17.61
N ALA A 34 -4.86 -2.40 -18.67
CA ALA A 34 -5.68 -3.61 -18.72
C ALA A 34 -4.82 -4.88 -18.66
N LEU A 35 -3.71 -4.94 -19.42
CA LEU A 35 -2.79 -6.08 -19.40
C LEU A 35 -2.22 -6.30 -18.00
N LEU A 36 -1.72 -5.25 -17.36
CA LEU A 36 -1.16 -5.33 -16.01
C LEU A 36 -2.22 -5.73 -14.99
N PHE A 37 -3.43 -5.17 -15.08
CA PHE A 37 -4.55 -5.53 -14.22
C PHE A 37 -4.93 -7.01 -14.35
N ILE A 38 -5.08 -7.51 -15.57
CA ILE A 38 -5.38 -8.92 -15.85
C ILE A 38 -4.24 -9.82 -15.34
N ALA A 39 -2.98 -9.44 -15.57
CA ALA A 39 -1.84 -10.18 -15.08
C ALA A 39 -1.83 -10.24 -13.54
N THR A 40 -2.17 -9.15 -12.85
CA THR A 40 -2.25 -9.13 -11.38
C THR A 40 -3.41 -9.95 -10.86
N ILE A 41 -4.57 -9.93 -11.53
CA ILE A 41 -5.68 -10.84 -11.20
C ILE A 41 -5.21 -12.28 -11.33
N PHE A 42 -4.52 -12.64 -12.41
CA PHE A 42 -4.03 -13.99 -12.60
C PHE A 42 -3.05 -14.43 -11.50
N THR A 43 -2.04 -13.62 -11.19
CA THR A 43 -1.05 -13.96 -10.15
C THR A 43 -1.69 -14.03 -8.76
N THR A 44 -2.64 -13.14 -8.43
CA THR A 44 -3.37 -13.19 -7.16
C THR A 44 -4.36 -14.36 -7.08
N LEU A 45 -4.99 -14.78 -8.20
CA LEU A 45 -5.80 -15.99 -8.25
C LEU A 45 -4.98 -17.25 -8.00
N VAL A 46 -3.78 -17.37 -8.59
CA VAL A 46 -2.90 -18.53 -8.38
C VAL A 46 -2.47 -18.63 -6.92
N VAL A 47 -2.07 -17.52 -6.30
CA VAL A 47 -1.71 -17.47 -4.88
C VAL A 47 -2.92 -17.74 -3.98
N GLY A 48 -4.06 -17.11 -4.28
CA GLY A 48 -5.30 -17.30 -3.54
C GLY A 48 -5.79 -18.74 -3.58
N ALA A 49 -5.67 -19.41 -4.72
CA ALA A 49 -6.07 -20.80 -4.89
C ALA A 49 -5.26 -21.73 -3.99
N ARG A 50 -3.96 -21.46 -3.85
CA ARG A 50 -3.08 -22.17 -2.91
C ARG A 50 -3.48 -21.89 -1.46
N MET A 51 -3.75 -20.63 -1.10
CA MET A 51 -4.14 -20.27 0.26
C MET A 51 -5.48 -20.90 0.66
N GLU A 52 -6.47 -20.89 -0.23
CA GLU A 52 -7.77 -21.50 0.00
C GLU A 52 -7.64 -23.03 0.10
N PHE A 53 -6.84 -23.65 -0.77
CA PHE A 53 -6.53 -25.07 -0.67
C PHE A 53 -5.92 -25.42 0.70
N ASN A 54 -4.93 -24.66 1.17
CA ASN A 54 -4.33 -24.86 2.49
C ASN A 54 -5.37 -24.69 3.61
N PHE A 55 -6.20 -23.66 3.52
CA PHE A 55 -7.26 -23.38 4.50
C PHE A 55 -8.31 -24.51 4.58
N LEU A 56 -8.69 -25.09 3.45
CA LEU A 56 -9.62 -26.22 3.40
C LEU A 56 -9.02 -27.50 4.02
N HIS A 57 -7.71 -27.70 3.87
CA HIS A 57 -6.98 -28.86 4.40
C HIS A 57 -6.37 -28.65 5.80
N ASN A 58 -6.70 -27.54 6.48
CA ASN A 58 -6.18 -27.18 7.80
C ASN A 58 -4.63 -27.10 7.85
N LEU A 59 -4.03 -26.65 6.76
CA LEU A 59 -2.60 -26.37 6.62
C LEU A 59 -2.32 -24.88 6.86
N PRO A 60 -1.10 -24.50 7.27
CA PRO A 60 -0.72 -23.10 7.38
C PRO A 60 -0.78 -22.39 6.03
N VAL A 61 -1.14 -21.10 6.08
CA VAL A 61 -1.27 -20.23 4.89
C VAL A 61 -0.01 -20.29 4.03
N PHE A 62 1.15 -20.20 4.68
CA PHE A 62 2.46 -20.37 4.08
C PHE A 62 3.11 -21.65 4.60
N SER A 63 2.98 -22.74 3.85
CA SER A 63 3.77 -23.96 4.06
C SER A 63 4.89 -24.00 3.02
N LEU A 64 6.12 -24.28 3.45
CA LEU A 64 7.26 -24.54 2.56
C LEU A 64 7.63 -26.02 2.50
N ASN A 65 6.99 -26.88 3.30
CA ASN A 65 7.28 -28.32 3.32
C ASN A 65 6.94 -28.97 1.97
N ASP A 66 7.91 -29.73 1.46
CA ASP A 66 8.18 -30.04 0.06
C ASP A 66 7.20 -31.02 -0.64
N ASP A 67 6.16 -31.52 0.03
CA ASP A 67 5.47 -32.73 -0.48
C ASP A 67 4.24 -32.52 -1.38
N ALA A 68 3.79 -31.29 -1.65
CA ALA A 68 2.60 -31.12 -2.52
C ALA A 68 2.59 -29.95 -3.50
N LEU A 69 2.89 -28.71 -3.07
CA LEU A 69 2.70 -27.54 -3.94
C LEU A 69 3.76 -26.44 -3.73
N PRO A 70 4.43 -26.00 -4.82
CA PRO A 70 5.39 -24.90 -4.74
C PRO A 70 4.69 -23.60 -4.31
N LEU A 71 5.48 -22.61 -3.87
CA LEU A 71 4.98 -21.29 -3.41
C LEU A 71 4.03 -20.63 -4.42
N PHE A 72 4.33 -20.77 -5.71
CA PHE A 72 3.55 -20.23 -6.81
C PHE A 72 3.17 -21.34 -7.82
N PRO A 73 2.08 -22.10 -7.58
CA PRO A 73 1.78 -23.35 -8.26
C PRO A 73 1.00 -23.14 -9.56
N VAL A 74 1.59 -22.45 -10.53
CA VAL A 74 0.94 -22.11 -11.81
C VAL A 74 0.43 -23.34 -12.55
N ARG A 75 1.28 -24.37 -12.69
CA ARG A 75 0.93 -25.59 -13.44
C ARG A 75 -0.24 -26.33 -12.79
N TRP A 76 -0.24 -26.42 -11.46
CA TRP A 76 -1.32 -27.04 -10.71
C TRP A 76 -2.63 -26.25 -10.82
N ALA A 77 -2.56 -24.92 -10.74
CA ALA A 77 -3.73 -24.05 -10.83
C ALA A 77 -4.35 -24.11 -12.23
N LEU A 78 -3.53 -24.11 -13.29
CA LEU A 78 -3.99 -24.19 -14.68
C LEU A 78 -4.48 -25.58 -15.10
N ALA A 79 -4.08 -26.64 -14.38
CA ALA A 79 -4.48 -28.00 -14.74
C ALA A 79 -6.00 -28.25 -14.61
N GLN A 80 -6.70 -27.51 -13.74
CA GLN A 80 -8.16 -27.59 -13.60
C GLN A 80 -8.75 -26.21 -13.32
N HIS A 81 -9.72 -25.79 -14.13
CA HIS A 81 -10.39 -24.49 -13.99
C HIS A 81 -11.00 -24.27 -12.59
N SER A 82 -11.49 -25.33 -11.94
CA SER A 82 -12.02 -25.28 -10.58
C SER A 82 -11.00 -24.83 -9.53
N ARG A 83 -9.70 -25.09 -9.75
CA ARG A 83 -8.64 -24.68 -8.82
C ARG A 83 -8.42 -23.18 -8.86
N LEU A 84 -8.52 -22.54 -10.02
CA LEU A 84 -8.45 -21.07 -10.11
C LEU A 84 -9.63 -20.41 -9.40
N LEU A 85 -10.82 -21.02 -9.42
CA LEU A 85 -12.00 -20.49 -8.74
C LEU A 85 -11.80 -20.44 -7.21
N LEU A 86 -11.01 -21.35 -6.64
CA LEU A 86 -10.64 -21.30 -5.21
C LEU A 86 -9.88 -20.02 -4.86
N GLY A 87 -9.21 -19.38 -5.82
CA GLY A 87 -8.48 -18.14 -5.59
C GLY A 87 -9.33 -16.87 -5.56
N ILE A 88 -10.59 -16.96 -5.96
CA ILE A 88 -11.49 -15.79 -6.07
C ILE A 88 -11.59 -15.03 -4.74
N PRO A 89 -11.85 -15.65 -3.57
CA PRO A 89 -12.04 -14.90 -2.32
C PRO A 89 -10.84 -14.02 -1.96
N PHE A 90 -9.63 -14.54 -2.08
CA PHE A 90 -8.39 -13.77 -1.83
C PHE A 90 -8.19 -12.68 -2.88
N ALA A 91 -8.24 -13.06 -4.17
CA ALA A 91 -7.94 -12.14 -5.26
C ALA A 91 -8.95 -10.99 -5.31
N SER A 92 -10.25 -11.25 -5.16
CA SER A 92 -11.28 -10.22 -5.16
C SER A 92 -11.12 -9.26 -3.98
N ALA A 93 -10.84 -9.78 -2.79
CA ALA A 93 -10.63 -8.96 -1.60
C ALA A 93 -9.40 -8.07 -1.75
N LEU A 94 -8.25 -8.64 -2.14
CA LEU A 94 -7.01 -7.89 -2.29
C LEU A 94 -7.10 -6.85 -3.41
N MET A 95 -7.62 -7.24 -4.57
CA MET A 95 -7.76 -6.32 -5.71
C MET A 95 -8.72 -5.18 -5.39
N LEU A 96 -9.81 -5.45 -4.65
CA LEU A 96 -10.73 -4.40 -4.20
C LEU A 96 -10.05 -3.41 -3.26
N ILE A 97 -9.26 -3.88 -2.30
CA ILE A 97 -8.53 -3.01 -1.35
C ILE A 97 -7.51 -2.13 -2.09
N LEU A 98 -6.67 -2.73 -2.95
CA LEU A 98 -5.66 -1.99 -3.72
C LEU A 98 -6.31 -1.00 -4.69
N LEU A 99 -7.38 -1.41 -5.37
CA LEU A 99 -8.13 -0.54 -6.25
C LEU A 99 -8.75 0.63 -5.48
N ALA A 100 -9.35 0.38 -4.31
CA ALA A 100 -9.94 1.43 -3.49
C ALA A 100 -8.89 2.44 -3.03
N HIS A 101 -7.71 1.98 -2.61
CA HIS A 101 -6.58 2.85 -2.25
C HIS A 101 -6.18 3.77 -3.41
N GLU A 102 -5.88 3.19 -4.57
CA GLU A 102 -5.46 3.98 -5.73
C GLU A 102 -6.56 4.88 -6.29
N MET A 103 -7.81 4.43 -6.22
CA MET A 103 -8.97 5.24 -6.60
C MET A 103 -9.19 6.41 -5.64
N GLY A 104 -8.89 6.26 -4.35
CA GLY A 104 -8.90 7.38 -3.40
C GLY A 104 -7.97 8.51 -3.85
N HIS A 105 -6.74 8.18 -4.21
CA HIS A 105 -5.80 9.16 -4.79
C HIS A 105 -6.30 9.72 -6.12
N TYR A 106 -6.77 8.86 -7.02
CA TYR A 106 -7.21 9.27 -8.37
C TYR A 106 -8.39 10.26 -8.31
N LEU A 107 -9.41 9.96 -7.51
CA LEU A 107 -10.59 10.81 -7.35
C LEU A 107 -10.22 12.17 -6.74
N CYS A 108 -9.31 12.18 -5.76
CA CYS A 108 -8.82 13.43 -5.17
C CYS A 108 -8.00 14.24 -6.19
N CYS A 109 -7.14 13.58 -6.99
CA CYS A 109 -6.43 14.22 -8.09
C CYS A 109 -7.41 14.87 -9.09
N ARG A 110 -8.48 14.15 -9.46
CA ARG A 110 -9.54 14.67 -10.35
C ARG A 110 -10.24 15.89 -9.77
N TYR A 111 -10.59 15.85 -8.48
CA TYR A 111 -11.21 16.98 -7.77
C TYR A 111 -10.32 18.23 -7.81
N TYR A 112 -9.01 18.07 -7.59
CA TYR A 112 -8.03 19.17 -7.60
C TYR A 112 -7.49 19.54 -9.00
N GLY A 113 -8.00 18.93 -10.07
CA GLY A 113 -7.51 19.17 -11.43
C GLY A 113 -6.04 18.73 -11.64
N VAL A 114 -5.53 17.83 -10.82
CA VAL A 114 -4.20 17.23 -10.94
C VAL A 114 -4.30 16.04 -11.91
N TYR A 115 -3.53 16.08 -12.99
CA TYR A 115 -3.51 15.00 -13.97
C TYR A 115 -2.75 13.80 -13.43
N ALA A 116 -3.46 12.68 -13.28
CA ALA A 116 -2.92 11.39 -12.86
C ALA A 116 -3.33 10.28 -13.83
N THR A 117 -2.52 9.23 -13.92
CA THR A 117 -2.89 8.03 -14.69
C THR A 117 -3.94 7.20 -13.97
N LEU A 118 -4.54 6.25 -14.68
CA LEU A 118 -5.19 5.11 -14.05
C LEU A 118 -4.18 4.29 -13.23
N PRO A 119 -4.65 3.47 -12.27
CA PRO A 119 -3.78 2.62 -11.46
C PRO A 119 -2.94 1.68 -12.34
N PHE A 120 -1.66 1.56 -12.01
CA PHE A 120 -0.78 0.52 -12.51
C PHE A 120 -0.69 -0.58 -11.45
N PHE A 121 -1.23 -1.76 -11.76
CA PHE A 121 -1.07 -2.94 -10.91
C PHE A 121 0.24 -3.64 -11.26
N ILE A 122 0.98 -4.11 -10.25
CA ILE A 122 2.28 -4.76 -10.45
C ILE A 122 2.14 -6.25 -10.14
N PRO A 123 1.94 -7.12 -11.15
CA PRO A 123 1.90 -8.56 -10.94
C PRO A 123 3.25 -9.04 -10.43
N ALA A 124 3.24 -9.93 -9.44
CA ALA A 124 4.46 -10.55 -8.98
C ALA A 124 4.20 -11.97 -8.47
N PRO A 125 4.97 -12.98 -8.92
CA PRO A 125 4.85 -14.36 -8.45
C PRO A 125 5.51 -14.53 -7.06
N THR A 126 5.08 -13.71 -6.10
CA THR A 126 5.56 -13.70 -4.71
C THR A 126 4.49 -14.29 -3.78
N LEU A 127 4.70 -14.27 -2.46
CA LEU A 127 3.79 -14.81 -1.44
C LEU A 127 2.34 -14.28 -1.53
N ILE A 128 2.15 -13.08 -2.07
CA ILE A 128 0.87 -12.35 -2.06
C ILE A 128 0.29 -12.26 -3.49
N GLY A 129 1.08 -12.55 -4.52
CA GLY A 129 0.66 -12.49 -5.92
C GLY A 129 0.70 -11.08 -6.54
N THR A 130 1.18 -10.06 -5.82
CA THR A 130 1.33 -8.68 -6.31
C THR A 130 2.36 -7.91 -5.49
N LEU A 131 3.00 -6.91 -6.10
CA LEU A 131 3.80 -5.90 -5.38
C LEU A 131 2.97 -4.67 -4.97
N GLY A 132 1.69 -4.64 -5.35
CA GLY A 132 0.77 -3.54 -5.09
C GLY A 132 0.31 -2.86 -6.37
N ALA A 133 -0.20 -1.64 -6.21
CA ALA A 133 -0.58 -0.77 -7.29
C ALA A 133 -0.09 0.65 -7.00
N PHE A 134 -0.01 1.48 -8.03
CA PHE A 134 0.27 2.91 -7.87
C PHE A 134 -0.33 3.72 -9.01
N ILE A 135 -0.74 4.96 -8.73
CA ILE A 135 -1.00 5.98 -9.74
C ILE A 135 0.25 6.80 -10.03
N ARG A 136 0.41 7.25 -11.28
CA ARG A 136 1.46 8.21 -11.65
C ARG A 136 0.87 9.60 -11.80
N ILE A 137 1.25 10.50 -10.91
CA ILE A 137 0.96 11.93 -11.02
C ILE A 137 1.83 12.51 -12.15
N ARG A 138 1.19 13.21 -13.10
CA ARG A 138 1.82 13.74 -14.33
C ARG A 138 1.83 15.26 -14.41
N SER A 139 1.15 15.95 -13.51
CA SER A 139 1.17 17.41 -13.38
C SER A 139 1.63 17.82 -11.98
N PRO A 140 2.27 18.99 -11.82
CA PRO A 140 2.66 19.49 -10.51
C PRO A 140 1.42 19.73 -9.62
N ILE A 141 1.55 19.39 -8.34
CA ILE A 141 0.54 19.71 -7.32
C ILE A 141 0.76 21.17 -6.90
N ARG A 142 -0.27 22.00 -7.08
CA ARG A 142 -0.13 23.46 -6.93
C ARG A 142 -0.40 23.99 -5.52
N SER A 143 -0.94 23.17 -4.62
CA SER A 143 -1.26 23.60 -3.25
C SER A 143 -0.95 22.52 -2.21
N ARG A 144 -0.60 22.96 -0.99
CA ARG A 144 -0.38 22.06 0.15
C ARG A 144 -1.67 21.35 0.58
N THR A 145 -2.83 21.99 0.42
CA THR A 145 -4.13 21.37 0.70
C THR A 145 -4.41 20.22 -0.26
N ALA A 146 -4.13 20.39 -1.56
CA ALA A 146 -4.25 19.31 -2.53
C ALA A 146 -3.25 18.19 -2.22
N LEU A 147 -2.00 18.52 -1.86
CA LEU A 147 -1.01 17.52 -1.48
C LEU A 147 -1.46 16.69 -0.27
N PHE A 148 -2.01 17.35 0.76
CA PHE A 148 -2.53 16.70 1.95
C PHE A 148 -3.71 15.78 1.62
N ASP A 149 -4.72 16.31 0.94
CA ASP A 149 -5.96 15.59 0.65
C ASP A 149 -5.70 14.41 -0.29
N ILE A 150 -4.86 14.59 -1.31
CA ILE A 150 -4.44 13.50 -2.20
C ILE A 150 -3.68 12.45 -1.40
N GLY A 151 -2.73 12.84 -0.55
CA GLY A 151 -1.94 11.91 0.25
C GLY A 151 -2.79 11.07 1.21
N ILE A 152 -3.80 11.65 1.85
CA ILE A 152 -4.62 10.91 2.82
C ILE A 152 -5.77 10.10 2.20
N ALA A 153 -6.29 10.52 1.04
CA ALA A 153 -7.48 9.90 0.44
C ALA A 153 -7.29 8.41 0.12
N GLY A 154 -6.12 8.02 -0.39
CA GLY A 154 -5.82 6.62 -0.69
C GLY A 154 -5.79 5.73 0.56
N PRO A 155 -4.94 6.05 1.56
CA PRO A 155 -4.88 5.31 2.81
C PRO A 155 -6.24 5.14 3.50
N ILE A 156 -7.08 6.19 3.52
CA ILE A 156 -8.43 6.09 4.11
C ILE A 156 -9.29 5.10 3.32
N ALA A 157 -9.33 5.23 1.98
CA ALA A 157 -10.16 4.37 1.15
C ALA A 157 -9.72 2.89 1.24
N GLY A 158 -8.42 2.62 1.16
CA GLY A 158 -7.86 1.28 1.31
C GLY A 158 -8.11 0.70 2.70
N PHE A 159 -7.90 1.50 3.75
CA PHE A 159 -8.13 1.08 5.14
C PHE A 159 -9.58 0.72 5.42
N LEU A 160 -10.54 1.55 4.99
CA LEU A 160 -11.96 1.30 5.25
C LEU A 160 -12.45 0.02 4.56
N VAL A 161 -12.02 -0.22 3.33
CA VAL A 161 -12.34 -1.45 2.60
C VAL A 161 -11.68 -2.65 3.27
N ALA A 162 -10.39 -2.56 3.64
CA ALA A 162 -9.70 -3.64 4.34
C ALA A 162 -10.35 -3.96 5.70
N LEU A 163 -10.78 -2.93 6.43
CA LEU A 163 -11.48 -3.08 7.70
C LEU A 163 -12.83 -3.78 7.52
N ALA A 164 -13.61 -3.39 6.51
CA ALA A 164 -14.88 -4.05 6.20
C ALA A 164 -14.68 -5.54 5.85
N VAL A 165 -13.68 -5.84 5.00
CA VAL A 165 -13.32 -7.23 4.66
C VAL A 165 -12.90 -8.00 5.92
N LEU A 166 -12.08 -7.40 6.79
CA LEU A 166 -11.62 -8.03 8.03
C LEU A 166 -12.80 -8.39 8.95
N VAL A 167 -13.71 -7.45 9.19
CA VAL A 167 -14.88 -7.65 10.07
C VAL A 167 -15.80 -8.75 9.53
N VAL A 168 -16.04 -8.76 8.21
CA VAL A 168 -16.92 -9.75 7.57
C VAL A 168 -16.28 -11.14 7.51
N ALA A 169 -14.97 -11.22 7.26
CA ALA A 169 -14.29 -12.50 7.03
C ALA A 169 -13.78 -13.17 8.30
N MET A 170 -13.47 -12.41 9.36
CA MET A 170 -12.90 -12.95 10.60
C MET A 170 -13.76 -14.02 11.29
N PRO A 171 -15.11 -13.95 11.32
CA PRO A 171 -15.95 -15.01 11.90
C PRO A 171 -15.78 -16.39 11.25
N HIS A 172 -15.30 -16.46 10.00
CA HIS A 172 -15.17 -17.71 9.24
C HIS A 172 -13.84 -18.44 9.54
N SER A 173 -13.10 -18.03 10.58
CA SER A 173 -11.82 -18.62 10.96
C SER A 173 -11.99 -19.98 11.65
N LYS A 174 -10.99 -20.85 11.54
CA LYS A 174 -10.98 -22.20 12.15
C LYS A 174 -10.02 -22.27 13.33
N VAL A 175 -10.38 -22.99 14.40
CA VAL A 175 -9.49 -23.27 15.54
C VAL A 175 -8.53 -24.39 15.18
N ILE A 176 -7.26 -24.29 15.59
CA ILE A 176 -6.29 -25.39 15.46
C ILE A 176 -6.68 -26.52 16.43
N THR A 177 -7.02 -27.69 15.90
CA THR A 177 -7.35 -28.91 16.70
C THR A 177 -6.25 -29.98 16.64
N ALA A 178 -5.27 -29.86 15.74
CA ALA A 178 -4.23 -30.87 15.54
C ALA A 178 -2.81 -30.36 15.83
N THR A 179 -1.99 -31.25 16.39
CA THR A 179 -0.60 -31.09 16.80
C THR A 179 0.28 -30.57 15.66
N SER A 180 0.81 -29.36 15.84
CA SER A 180 2.10 -28.85 15.32
C SER A 180 2.54 -29.32 13.93
N VAL A 181 1.90 -28.81 12.87
CA VAL A 181 2.67 -28.52 11.64
C VAL A 181 3.36 -27.20 11.90
N ASN A 182 4.67 -27.23 12.17
CA ASN A 182 5.47 -26.02 12.27
C ASN A 182 5.30 -25.24 10.96
N SER A 183 4.77 -24.02 11.05
CA SER A 183 4.80 -23.09 9.92
C SER A 183 6.16 -22.42 9.93
N ASP A 184 6.94 -22.64 8.86
CA ASP A 184 8.24 -21.99 8.69
C ASP A 184 8.07 -20.45 8.62
N ILE A 185 6.92 -19.99 8.12
CA ILE A 185 6.57 -18.57 8.05
C ILE A 185 5.33 -18.30 8.91
N GLN A 186 5.56 -17.73 10.09
CA GLN A 186 4.49 -17.27 10.98
C GLN A 186 4.18 -15.78 10.71
N LEU A 187 2.92 -15.47 10.45
CA LEU A 187 2.46 -14.09 10.29
C LEU A 187 2.34 -13.37 11.63
N GLY A 188 2.87 -12.15 11.71
CA GLY A 188 2.58 -11.21 12.78
C GLY A 188 1.29 -10.45 12.49
N TYR A 189 0.46 -10.22 13.50
CA TYR A 189 -0.82 -9.51 13.33
C TYR A 189 -0.77 -8.10 13.95
N PRO A 190 -1.22 -7.06 13.23
CA PRO A 190 -1.25 -5.70 13.74
C PRO A 190 -2.30 -5.51 14.85
N LEU A 191 -2.24 -4.37 15.54
CA LEU A 191 -3.12 -4.07 16.68
C LEU A 191 -4.60 -4.15 16.29
N ILE A 192 -4.96 -3.71 15.08
CA ILE A 192 -6.35 -3.74 14.61
C ILE A 192 -6.93 -5.16 14.58
N PHE A 193 -6.13 -6.19 14.28
CA PHE A 193 -6.60 -7.57 14.29
C PHE A 193 -6.99 -8.01 15.71
N ARG A 194 -6.22 -7.60 16.73
CA ARG A 194 -6.53 -7.89 18.14
C ARG A 194 -7.81 -7.18 18.59
N LEU A 195 -8.00 -5.94 18.15
CA LEU A 195 -9.19 -5.18 18.49
C LEU A 195 -10.45 -5.76 17.85
N ILE A 196 -10.40 -6.07 16.55
CA ILE A 196 -11.54 -6.67 15.85
C ILE A 196 -11.84 -8.07 16.40
N TRP A 197 -10.81 -8.87 16.68
CA TRP A 197 -10.99 -10.16 17.35
C TRP A 197 -11.70 -10.06 18.70
N ALA A 198 -11.39 -9.03 19.49
CA ALA A 198 -12.01 -8.82 20.79
C ALA A 198 -13.49 -8.39 20.71
N VAL A 199 -13.92 -7.82 19.58
CA VAL A 199 -15.27 -7.24 19.41
C VAL A 199 -16.17 -8.15 18.58
N VAL A 200 -15.63 -8.89 17.62
CA VAL A 200 -16.40 -9.74 16.72
C VAL A 200 -16.91 -10.98 17.47
N PRO A 201 -18.22 -11.12 17.69
CA PRO A 201 -18.76 -12.25 18.43
C PRO A 201 -18.64 -13.51 17.58
N SER A 202 -17.81 -14.47 17.99
CA SER A 202 -17.83 -15.81 17.39
C SER A 202 -17.92 -16.88 18.47
N ALA A 203 -19.10 -17.49 18.60
CA ALA A 203 -19.48 -18.44 19.65
C ALA A 203 -18.57 -19.67 19.77
N THR A 204 -17.78 -19.98 18.73
CA THR A 204 -16.89 -21.15 18.63
C THR A 204 -15.42 -20.81 18.85
N LEU A 205 -15.04 -19.53 18.88
CA LEU A 205 -13.64 -19.08 18.83
C LEU A 205 -13.12 -18.46 20.15
N HIS A 206 -14.00 -18.09 21.09
CA HIS A 206 -13.63 -17.48 22.36
C HIS A 206 -12.92 -18.41 23.36
N SER A 207 -12.90 -19.72 23.11
CA SER A 207 -12.16 -20.67 23.95
C SER A 207 -10.64 -20.63 23.72
N SER A 208 -10.17 -20.08 22.59
CA SER A 208 -8.74 -19.91 22.34
C SER A 208 -8.30 -18.46 22.50
N ARG A 209 -7.43 -18.20 23.49
CA ARG A 209 -7.00 -16.84 23.87
C ARG A 209 -5.89 -16.25 23.00
N THR A 210 -5.39 -16.96 21.98
CA THR A 210 -4.23 -16.52 21.19
C THR A 210 -4.50 -16.52 19.68
N LEU A 211 -4.25 -15.38 19.00
CA LEU A 211 -4.40 -15.24 17.54
C LEU A 211 -3.53 -16.23 16.73
N HIS A 212 -2.48 -16.76 17.34
CA HIS A 212 -1.56 -17.71 16.71
C HIS A 212 -2.13 -19.14 16.64
N SER A 213 -3.25 -19.41 17.31
CA SER A 213 -3.89 -20.72 17.34
C SER A 213 -5.08 -20.85 16.37
N ILE A 214 -5.21 -19.91 15.43
CA ILE A 214 -6.37 -19.76 14.55
C ILE A 214 -5.89 -19.75 13.10
N TYR A 215 -6.55 -20.54 12.26
CA TYR A 215 -6.44 -20.46 10.81
C TYR A 215 -7.39 -19.40 10.27
N PHE A 216 -6.81 -18.34 9.71
CA PHE A 216 -7.57 -17.29 9.04
C PHE A 216 -7.89 -17.67 7.58
N PRO A 217 -9.11 -17.38 7.10
CA PRO A 217 -9.43 -17.59 5.69
C PRO A 217 -8.62 -16.62 4.81
N PRO A 218 -8.41 -16.94 3.52
CA PRO A 218 -7.59 -16.11 2.63
C PRO A 218 -8.08 -14.65 2.52
N THR A 219 -9.38 -14.40 2.65
CA THR A 219 -9.95 -13.04 2.69
C THR A 219 -9.43 -12.20 3.85
N VAL A 220 -9.21 -12.80 5.03
CA VAL A 220 -8.58 -12.12 6.18
C VAL A 220 -7.10 -11.85 5.90
N ILE A 221 -6.41 -12.76 5.21
CA ILE A 221 -5.02 -12.54 4.79
C ILE A 221 -4.94 -11.40 3.76
N ALA A 222 -5.89 -11.29 2.83
CA ALA A 222 -5.98 -10.15 1.92
C ALA A 222 -6.18 -8.83 2.68
N ALA A 223 -7.04 -8.81 3.72
CA ALA A 223 -7.18 -7.66 4.59
C ALA A 223 -5.87 -7.33 5.34
N TRP A 224 -5.14 -8.34 5.83
CA TRP A 224 -3.83 -8.15 6.46
C TRP A 224 -2.83 -7.47 5.50
N VAL A 225 -2.76 -7.95 4.25
CA VAL A 225 -1.92 -7.36 3.20
C VAL A 225 -2.33 -5.90 2.94
N GLY A 226 -3.63 -5.64 2.87
CA GLY A 226 -4.18 -4.30 2.73
C GLY A 226 -3.77 -3.36 3.86
N MET A 227 -3.91 -3.80 5.11
CA MET A 227 -3.48 -3.04 6.28
C MET A 227 -1.98 -2.79 6.27
N PHE A 228 -1.18 -3.79 5.90
CA PHE A 228 0.25 -3.65 5.77
C PHE A 228 0.65 -2.63 4.69
N ALA A 229 -0.01 -2.66 3.52
CA ALA A 229 0.18 -1.66 2.46
C ALA A 229 -0.17 -0.24 2.94
N THR A 230 -1.29 -0.08 3.66
CA THR A 230 -1.67 1.20 4.28
C THR A 230 -0.61 1.69 5.26
N ALA A 231 -0.10 0.80 6.13
CA ALA A 231 0.94 1.15 7.10
C ALA A 231 2.23 1.64 6.42
N LEU A 232 2.65 0.92 5.36
CA LEU A 232 3.82 1.30 4.57
C LEU A 232 3.63 2.67 3.92
N ASN A 233 2.50 2.89 3.25
CA ASN A 233 2.20 4.17 2.60
C ASN A 233 2.09 5.33 3.60
N LEU A 234 1.65 5.08 4.84
CA LEU A 234 1.56 6.10 5.89
C LEU A 234 2.87 6.35 6.64
N LEU A 235 3.96 5.64 6.34
CA LEU A 235 5.26 5.94 6.95
C LEU A 235 5.66 7.41 6.65
N PRO A 236 6.07 8.18 7.67
CA PRO A 236 6.28 9.61 7.52
C PRO A 236 7.66 9.93 6.90
N GLY A 237 7.84 9.57 5.63
CA GLY A 237 9.07 9.87 4.91
C GLY A 237 8.99 9.65 3.40
N GLY A 238 9.99 10.20 2.69
CA GLY A 238 10.10 10.05 1.24
C GLY A 238 8.90 10.62 0.46
N GLN A 239 8.56 9.96 -0.65
CA GLN A 239 7.39 10.26 -1.48
C GLN A 239 6.18 9.36 -1.15
N LEU A 240 6.19 8.72 0.01
CA LEU A 240 5.04 7.96 0.49
C LEU A 240 3.92 8.94 0.90
N ASP A 241 2.70 8.42 1.02
CA ASP A 241 1.52 9.20 1.40
C ASP A 241 1.68 9.89 2.76
N GLY A 242 2.27 9.20 3.74
CA GLY A 242 2.63 9.78 5.03
C GLY A 242 3.65 10.91 4.93
N GLY A 243 4.59 10.81 3.99
CA GLY A 243 5.52 11.90 3.65
C GLY A 243 4.81 13.13 3.10
N HIS A 244 3.85 12.93 2.18
CA HIS A 244 3.01 14.02 1.65
C HIS A 244 2.18 14.70 2.74
N ILE A 245 1.58 13.93 3.65
CA ILE A 245 0.83 14.45 4.81
C ILE A 245 1.74 15.31 5.70
N VAL A 246 2.91 14.79 6.07
CA VAL A 246 3.86 15.51 6.94
C VAL A 246 4.40 16.76 6.26
N PHE A 247 4.80 16.68 4.99
CA PHE A 247 5.26 17.83 4.22
C PHE A 247 4.16 18.89 4.10
N ALA A 248 2.92 18.47 3.82
CA ALA A 248 1.81 19.40 3.69
C ALA A 248 1.45 20.10 5.01
N LEU A 249 1.71 19.51 6.18
CA LEU A 249 1.48 20.14 7.49
C LEU A 249 2.68 20.96 7.97
N ALA A 250 3.87 20.39 7.89
CA ALA A 250 5.10 20.96 8.45
C ALA A 250 6.30 20.72 7.49
N PRO A 251 6.45 21.52 6.42
CA PRO A 251 7.52 21.37 5.43
C PRO A 251 8.93 21.38 6.05
N ARG A 252 9.13 22.23 7.07
CA ARG A 252 10.41 22.36 7.80
C ARG A 252 10.75 21.11 8.61
N ALA A 253 9.74 20.46 9.20
CA ALA A 253 9.92 19.26 10.00
C ALA A 253 10.04 17.98 9.15
N HIS A 254 9.48 17.96 7.94
CA HIS A 254 9.47 16.80 7.04
C HIS A 254 10.86 16.17 6.86
N ARG A 255 11.91 16.99 6.68
CA ARG A 255 13.27 16.49 6.52
C ARG A 255 13.79 15.76 7.77
N ILE A 256 13.48 16.28 8.95
CA ILE A 256 13.90 15.68 10.23
C ILE A 256 13.10 14.41 10.47
N ILE A 257 11.78 14.48 10.32
CA ILE A 257 10.87 13.34 10.52
C ILE A 257 11.24 12.20 9.59
N SER A 258 11.44 12.46 8.29
CA SER A 258 11.83 11.41 7.33
C SER A 258 13.17 10.76 7.68
N ARG A 259 14.14 11.51 8.23
CA ARG A 259 15.42 10.93 8.71
C ARG A 259 15.22 10.07 9.95
N LEU A 260 14.39 10.52 10.89
CA LEU A 260 14.06 9.76 12.09
C LEU A 260 13.31 8.46 11.73
N THR A 261 12.41 8.49 10.75
CA THR A 261 11.74 7.28 10.25
C THR A 261 12.75 6.28 9.69
N ILE A 262 13.68 6.72 8.84
CA ILE A 262 14.74 5.84 8.32
C ILE A 262 15.59 5.27 9.45
N LEU A 263 15.98 6.11 10.42
CA LEU A 263 16.76 5.67 11.58
C LEU A 263 16.01 4.64 12.43
N ALA A 264 14.69 4.81 12.61
CA ALA A 264 13.84 3.87 13.36
C ALA A 264 13.63 2.53 12.63
N LEU A 265 13.64 2.53 11.29
CA LEU A 265 13.50 1.30 10.50
C LEU A 265 14.73 0.38 10.61
N ILE A 266 15.93 0.92 10.91
CA ILE A 266 17.16 0.12 11.05
C ILE A 266 17.08 -0.86 12.22
N PRO A 267 16.82 -0.45 13.48
CA PRO A 267 16.64 -1.39 14.57
C PRO A 267 15.42 -2.28 14.33
N MET A 268 14.36 -1.79 13.67
CA MET A 268 13.24 -2.65 13.27
C MET A 268 13.68 -3.79 12.33
N ALA A 269 14.60 -3.50 11.41
CA ALA A 269 15.17 -4.51 10.52
C ALA A 269 16.04 -5.54 11.25
N ILE A 270 16.80 -5.08 12.24
CA ILE A 270 17.71 -5.91 13.03
C ILE A 270 16.94 -6.90 13.91
N TYR A 271 15.90 -6.42 14.61
CA TYR A 271 15.22 -7.19 15.66
C TYR A 271 13.92 -7.85 15.22
N PHE A 272 13.21 -7.30 14.22
CA PHE A 272 11.86 -7.79 13.87
C PHE A 272 11.80 -8.39 12.47
N TRP A 273 12.16 -7.65 11.42
CA TRP A 273 12.02 -8.14 10.04
C TRP A 273 12.98 -7.46 9.06
N VAL A 274 13.80 -8.24 8.37
CA VAL A 274 14.82 -7.75 7.43
C VAL A 274 14.25 -6.86 6.31
N GLY A 275 12.97 -7.04 5.93
CA GLY A 275 12.32 -6.21 4.91
C GLY A 275 12.23 -4.72 5.27
N TRP A 276 12.31 -4.36 6.56
CA TRP A 276 12.42 -2.95 6.95
C TRP A 276 13.68 -2.26 6.43
N LEU A 277 14.76 -3.01 6.19
CA LEU A 277 15.98 -2.48 5.57
C LEU A 277 15.72 -2.07 4.11
N VAL A 278 14.95 -2.89 3.37
CA VAL A 278 14.54 -2.56 2.00
C VAL A 278 13.74 -1.25 2.00
N TRP A 279 12.78 -1.10 2.91
CA TRP A 279 12.01 0.13 3.03
C TRP A 279 12.84 1.34 3.47
N ALA A 280 13.81 1.15 4.37
CA ALA A 280 14.75 2.20 4.76
C ALA A 280 15.58 2.70 3.56
N ILE A 281 16.06 1.79 2.71
CA ILE A 281 16.79 2.12 1.48
C ILE A 281 15.88 2.84 0.48
N LEU A 282 14.67 2.33 0.24
CA LEU A 282 13.70 2.95 -0.67
C LEU A 282 13.33 4.37 -0.20
N LEU A 283 13.09 4.55 1.10
CA LEU A 283 12.82 5.86 1.69
C LEU A 283 14.02 6.81 1.56
N ARG A 284 15.25 6.30 1.75
CA ARG A 284 16.46 7.11 1.57
C ARG A 284 16.59 7.58 0.12
N ILE A 285 16.34 6.71 -0.86
CA ILE A 285 16.41 7.04 -2.28
C ILE A 285 15.31 8.04 -2.67
N SER A 286 14.08 7.76 -2.24
CA SER A 286 12.90 8.60 -2.51
C SER A 286 13.00 9.98 -1.86
N GLY A 287 13.51 10.05 -0.63
CA GLY A 287 13.68 11.28 0.14
C GLY A 287 14.72 12.26 -0.38
N MET A 288 15.53 11.86 -1.38
CA MET A 288 16.44 12.78 -2.08
C MET A 288 15.71 13.78 -2.99
N ARG A 289 14.44 13.53 -3.31
CA ARG A 289 13.61 14.41 -4.14
C ARG A 289 12.63 15.18 -3.25
N HIS A 290 12.75 16.50 -3.23
CA HIS A 290 11.83 17.36 -2.50
C HIS A 290 10.57 17.70 -3.34
N PRO A 291 9.36 17.66 -2.76
CA PRO A 291 8.16 18.12 -3.46
C PRO A 291 8.31 19.61 -3.79
N MET A 292 8.20 19.96 -5.07
CA MET A 292 8.22 21.36 -5.53
C MET A 292 6.82 21.99 -5.37
N VAL A 293 6.36 22.12 -4.13
CA VAL A 293 5.08 22.76 -3.82
C VAL A 293 5.34 24.05 -3.05
N ALA A 294 4.58 25.10 -3.34
CA ALA A 294 4.69 26.39 -2.66
C ALA A 294 4.51 26.23 -1.14
N GLU A 295 5.36 26.91 -0.35
CA GLU A 295 5.31 26.82 1.11
C GLU A 295 4.04 27.43 1.71
N TRP A 296 3.38 28.35 0.99
CA TRP A 296 2.20 29.09 1.42
C TRP A 296 1.07 29.00 0.38
N PRO A 297 -0.21 28.99 0.81
CA PRO A 297 -0.72 28.98 2.19
C PRO A 297 -0.64 27.59 2.85
N GLY A 298 -0.59 27.56 4.18
CA GLY A 298 -0.55 26.32 4.97
C GLY A 298 -1.88 25.57 5.03
N VAL A 299 -1.84 24.31 5.48
CA VAL A 299 -3.03 23.48 5.72
C VAL A 299 -3.70 23.92 7.03
N SER A 300 -4.94 24.42 6.95
CA SER A 300 -5.72 24.89 8.10
C SER A 300 -6.99 24.06 8.34
N GLY A 301 -7.57 24.20 9.54
CA GLY A 301 -8.89 23.64 9.89
C GLY A 301 -8.91 22.14 10.21
N GLY A 302 -10.02 21.48 9.85
CA GLY A 302 -10.32 20.08 10.17
C GLY A 302 -9.34 19.04 9.62
N ARG A 303 -8.47 19.42 8.69
CA ARG A 303 -7.40 18.55 8.15
C ARG A 303 -6.39 18.11 9.21
N ARG A 304 -6.25 18.87 10.31
CA ARG A 304 -5.43 18.42 11.45
C ARG A 304 -6.00 17.14 12.10
N TRP A 305 -7.33 17.01 12.19
CA TRP A 305 -7.97 15.79 12.69
C TRP A 305 -7.78 14.61 11.75
N LEU A 306 -7.82 14.87 10.43
CA LEU A 306 -7.47 13.87 9.43
C LEU A 306 -6.02 13.39 9.57
N ALA A 307 -5.08 14.28 9.91
CA ALA A 307 -3.69 13.88 10.18
C ALA A 307 -3.55 13.01 11.43
N VAL A 308 -4.30 13.33 12.49
CA VAL A 308 -4.37 12.48 13.69
C VAL A 308 -4.97 11.12 13.34
N PHE A 309 -6.01 11.10 12.51
CA PHE A 309 -6.61 9.86 12.03
C PHE A 309 -5.61 9.03 11.20
N ALA A 310 -4.80 9.66 10.34
CA ALA A 310 -3.72 8.98 9.62
C ALA A 310 -2.67 8.38 10.56
N LEU A 311 -2.29 9.09 11.61
CA LEU A 311 -1.39 8.55 12.64
C LEU A 311 -2.02 7.36 13.39
N LEU A 312 -3.31 7.44 13.72
CA LEU A 312 -4.05 6.32 14.31
C LEU A 312 -4.08 5.11 13.37
N MET A 313 -4.38 5.31 12.09
CA MET A 313 -4.33 4.24 11.09
C MET A 313 -2.94 3.60 11.03
N LEU A 314 -1.86 4.40 11.01
CA LEU A 314 -0.50 3.89 11.05
C LEU A 314 -0.26 3.02 12.30
N ILE A 315 -0.61 3.50 13.49
CA ILE A 315 -0.42 2.74 14.74
C ILE A 315 -1.25 1.44 14.72
N LEU A 316 -2.48 1.50 14.22
CA LEU A 316 -3.40 0.36 14.19
C LEU A 316 -2.96 -0.71 13.18
N THR A 317 -2.33 -0.32 12.08
CA THR A 317 -1.98 -1.20 10.96
C THR A 317 -0.51 -1.61 10.91
N LEU A 318 0.37 -0.87 11.58
CA LEU A 318 1.79 -1.18 11.63
C LEU A 318 2.00 -2.54 12.32
N THR A 319 2.67 -3.43 11.60
CA THR A 319 3.06 -4.75 12.10
C THR A 319 4.59 -4.79 12.19
N PRO A 320 5.20 -4.62 13.38
CA PRO A 320 6.66 -4.53 13.51
C PRO A 320 7.40 -5.76 12.95
N GLY A 321 6.84 -6.96 13.10
CA GLY A 321 7.37 -8.19 12.49
C GLY A 321 6.28 -8.85 11.66
N PRO A 322 6.10 -8.48 10.37
CA PRO A 322 5.05 -9.08 9.53
C PRO A 322 5.27 -10.58 9.31
N PHE A 323 6.52 -11.00 9.20
CA PHE A 323 6.95 -12.39 9.13
C PHE A 323 7.87 -12.66 10.32
N ALA A 324 7.44 -13.47 11.27
CA ALA A 324 8.28 -13.86 12.40
C ALA A 324 9.46 -14.72 11.93
N HIS A 325 10.52 -14.75 12.73
CA HIS A 325 11.74 -15.52 12.47
C HIS A 325 12.55 -15.10 11.23
N SER A 326 12.32 -13.90 10.68
CA SER A 326 13.06 -13.36 9.52
C SER A 326 13.76 -12.04 9.84
N SER A 327 14.28 -11.91 11.06
CA SER A 327 15.10 -10.77 11.48
C SER A 327 16.49 -10.85 10.86
N LEU A 328 17.15 -9.70 10.65
CA LEU A 328 18.51 -9.68 10.08
C LEU A 328 19.50 -10.52 10.92
N LEU A 329 19.36 -10.50 12.25
CA LEU A 329 20.21 -11.30 13.14
C LEU A 329 20.02 -12.80 12.94
N GLN A 330 18.79 -13.25 12.68
CA GLN A 330 18.50 -14.66 12.40
C GLN A 330 19.03 -15.07 11.03
N VAL A 331 18.75 -14.28 10.00
CA VAL A 331 19.26 -14.54 8.64
C VAL A 331 20.80 -14.61 8.63
N LEU A 332 21.47 -13.70 9.32
CA LEU A 332 22.94 -13.73 9.44
C LEU A 332 23.44 -14.95 10.22
N ARG A 333 22.69 -15.44 11.20
CA ARG A 333 23.03 -16.67 11.93
C ARG A 333 22.86 -17.89 11.04
N GLU A 334 21.77 -18.00 10.31
CA GLU A 334 21.47 -19.08 9.35
C GLU A 334 22.57 -19.20 8.28
N VAL A 335 22.89 -18.07 7.63
CA VAL A 335 23.98 -17.99 6.63
C VAL A 335 25.33 -18.39 7.23
N ARG A 336 25.61 -17.99 8.48
CA ARG A 336 26.87 -18.34 9.16
C ARG A 336 26.90 -19.80 9.61
N SER A 337 25.75 -20.42 9.88
CA SER A 337 25.63 -21.84 10.19
C SER A 337 25.61 -22.75 8.96
N GLY A 338 25.59 -22.19 7.74
CA GLY A 338 25.61 -22.95 6.49
C GLY A 338 24.31 -23.71 6.19
N GLN A 339 23.18 -23.24 6.72
CA GLN A 339 21.85 -23.74 6.40
C GLN A 339 21.20 -22.91 5.29
#